data_AF-A0A2E5F2R5-F1
#
_entry.id   AF-A0A2E5F2R5-F1
#
_cell.length_a   1.000
_cell.length_b   1.000
_cell.length_c   1.000
_cell.angle_alpha   90.00
_cell.angle_beta   90.00
_cell.angle_gamma   90.00
#
_symmetry.space_group_name_H-M   'P 1'
#
loop_
_entity.id
_entity.type
_entity.pdbx_description
1 polymer ?
#
loop_
_entity_poly.entity_id
_entity_poly.type
_entity_poly.pdbx_seq_one_letter_code
_entity_poly.pdbx_strand_id
1 'polypeptide(L)'
;MDKVIGVRFTTAGPIDYCQSSDLDFGMGDYIIVRKKDSEYLGWIVLLNEQINVSLIEQEFLQVERFATEDDIENWRKQKKEAKKILFVHKIY
;
A
#
# COMPACT_ATOMS: atom_id res chain seq x y z
N MET A 1 18.63 7.66 -7.56
CA MET A 1 18.71 6.22 -7.88
C MET A 1 17.44 5.65 -7.33
N ASP A 2 16.57 5.10 -8.18
CA ASP A 2 15.20 4.78 -7.76
C ASP A 2 15.23 3.77 -6.60
N LYS A 3 14.61 4.16 -5.47
CA LYS A 3 14.54 3.32 -4.29
C LYS A 3 13.37 2.36 -4.47
N VAL A 4 13.61 1.07 -4.22
CA VAL A 4 12.53 0.08 -4.19
C VAL A 4 12.05 -0.07 -2.74
N ILE A 5 10.75 -0.12 -2.53
CA ILE A 5 10.13 -0.34 -1.22
C ILE A 5 9.10 -1.46 -1.32
N GLY A 6 8.92 -2.20 -0.24
CA GLY A 6 7.89 -3.22 -0.12
C GLY A 6 6.68 -2.64 0.58
N VAL A 7 5.52 -2.74 -0.06
CA VAL A 7 4.27 -2.11 0.34
C VAL A 7 3.20 -3.17 0.51
N ARG A 8 2.36 -3.01 1.53
CA ARG A 8 1.22 -3.88 1.76
C ARG A 8 -0.07 -3.09 1.70
N PHE A 9 -1.04 -3.62 0.97
CA PHE A 9 -2.38 -3.02 0.87
C PHE A 9 -3.40 -3.68 1.81
N THR A 10 -3.11 -4.91 2.27
CA THR A 10 -4.01 -5.69 3.13
C THR A 10 -3.26 -6.38 4.26
N THR A 11 -3.95 -6.67 5.36
CA THR A 11 -3.32 -7.23 6.57
C THR A 11 -2.70 -8.61 6.35
N ALA A 12 -3.26 -9.43 5.46
CA ALA A 12 -2.80 -10.79 5.19
C ALA A 12 -2.44 -11.05 3.72
N GLY A 13 -2.29 -10.00 2.91
CA GLY A 13 -1.97 -10.12 1.48
C GLY A 13 -0.48 -10.23 1.17
N PRO A 14 -0.14 -10.45 -0.12
CA PRO A 14 1.23 -10.38 -0.61
C PRO A 14 1.82 -8.98 -0.42
N ILE A 15 3.15 -8.90 -0.48
CA ILE A 15 3.89 -7.63 -0.50
C ILE A 15 4.09 -7.25 -1.96
N ASP A 16 3.68 -6.05 -2.33
CA ASP A 16 3.92 -5.48 -3.64
C ASP A 16 5.14 -4.56 -3.58
N TYR A 17 6.00 -4.64 -4.59
CA TYR A 17 7.18 -3.79 -4.66
C TYR A 17 6.90 -2.54 -5.49
N CYS A 18 7.27 -1.39 -4.94
CA CYS A 18 7.05 -0.09 -5.57
C CYS A 18 8.37 0.66 -5.72
N GLN A 19 8.49 1.42 -6.81
CA GLN A 19 9.57 2.38 -7.03
C GLN A 19 9.17 3.76 -6.51
N SER A 20 10.11 4.41 -5.84
CA SER A 20 9.99 5.77 -5.32
C SER A 20 11.00 6.71 -5.98
N SER A 21 10.53 7.88 -6.38
CA SER A 21 11.34 8.98 -6.88
C SER A 21 11.93 9.77 -5.72
N ASP A 22 13.14 9.40 -5.27
CA ASP A 22 13.97 10.09 -4.26
C ASP A 22 13.28 10.58 -2.96
N LEU A 23 12.09 10.05 -2.62
CA LEU A 23 11.43 10.32 -1.35
C LEU A 23 12.01 9.42 -0.26
N ASP A 24 12.34 10.03 0.89
CA ASP A 24 12.78 9.31 2.08
C ASP A 24 11.58 8.76 2.83
N PHE A 25 11.37 7.46 2.65
CA PHE A 25 10.28 6.70 3.25
C PHE A 25 10.73 5.94 4.50
N GLY A 26 9.90 5.98 5.53
CA GLY A 26 10.06 5.20 6.76
C GLY A 26 9.22 3.91 6.78
N MET A 27 9.63 2.94 7.60
CA MET A 27 8.79 1.77 7.87
C MET A 27 7.49 2.20 8.56
N GLY A 28 6.36 1.67 8.06
CA GLY A 28 5.03 1.97 8.59
C GLY A 28 4.38 3.23 8.00
N ASP A 29 5.10 4.00 7.17
CA ASP A 29 4.52 5.15 6.50
C ASP A 29 3.40 4.72 5.54
N TYR A 30 2.34 5.52 5.49
CA TYR A 30 1.23 5.34 4.58
C TYR A 30 1.49 6.11 3.28
N ILE A 31 1.25 5.43 2.16
CA ILE A 31 1.48 5.97 0.82
C ILE A 31 0.31 5.65 -0.09
N ILE A 32 0.15 6.49 -1.11
CA ILE A 32 -0.77 6.27 -2.20
C ILE A 32 0.00 5.75 -3.41
N VAL A 33 -0.43 4.60 -3.89
CA VAL A 33 0.11 3.94 -5.08
C VAL A 33 -0.96 3.97 -6.15
N ARG A 34 -0.61 4.43 -7.35
CA ARG A 34 -1.53 4.40 -8.49
C ARG A 34 -1.39 3.08 -9.23
N LYS A 35 -2.48 2.34 -9.30
CA LYS A 35 -2.57 1.10 -10.09
C LYS A 35 -3.63 1.29 -11.17
N LYS A 36 -3.18 1.47 -12.41
CA LYS A 36 -4.04 1.84 -13.55
C LYS A 36 -4.84 3.11 -13.21
N ASP A 37 -6.16 3.03 -13.19
CA ASP A 37 -7.10 4.14 -12.90
C ASP A 37 -7.57 4.19 -11.44
N SER A 38 -6.92 3.48 -10.52
CA SER A 38 -7.34 3.47 -9.12
C SER A 38 -6.18 3.72 -8.17
N GLU A 39 -6.47 4.50 -7.14
CA GLU A 39 -5.54 4.80 -6.06
C GLU A 39 -5.68 3.77 -4.95
N TYR A 40 -4.55 3.26 -4.50
CA TYR A 40 -4.48 2.27 -3.43
C TYR A 40 -3.67 2.82 -2.28
N LEU A 41 -4.29 2.86 -1.10
CA LEU A 41 -3.58 3.16 0.14
C LEU A 41 -2.85 1.91 0.63
N GLY A 42 -1.53 2.02 0.70
CA GLY A 42 -0.64 0.99 1.23
C GLY A 42 0.20 1.53 2.37
N TRP A 43 0.86 0.63 3.10
CA TRP A 43 1.87 0.99 4.08
C TRP A 43 3.17 0.23 3.86
N ILE A 44 4.27 0.87 4.21
CA ILE A 44 5.61 0.35 3.95
C ILE A 44 5.97 -0.70 4.99
N VAL A 45 6.39 -1.86 4.51
CA VAL A 45 6.78 -3.02 5.32
C VAL A 45 8.23 -3.45 5.10
N LEU A 46 8.85 -3.04 3.99
CA LEU A 46 10.27 -3.30 3.70
C LEU A 46 10.89 -2.04 3.07
N LEU A 47 12.09 -1.71 3.53
CA LEU A 47 12.91 -0.64 2.95
C LEU A 47 13.85 -1.18 1.86
N ASN A 48 14.37 -0.29 1.03
CA ASN A 48 15.28 -0.62 -0.08
C ASN A 48 16.47 -1.51 0.33
N GLU A 49 17.02 -1.29 1.52
CA GLU A 49 18.16 -2.06 2.05
C GLU A 49 17.82 -3.52 2.34
N GLN A 50 16.54 -3.84 2.55
CA GLN A 50 16.06 -5.19 2.85
C GLN A 50 15.58 -5.93 1.60
N ILE A 51 15.66 -5.30 0.43
CA ILE A 51 15.07 -5.78 -0.81
C ILE A 51 16.16 -6.10 -1.82
N ASN A 52 16.15 -7.33 -2.31
CA ASN A 52 17.00 -7.72 -3.44
C ASN A 52 16.21 -7.60 -4.74
N VAL A 53 16.39 -6.46 -5.43
CA VAL A 53 15.68 -6.11 -6.67
C VAL A 53 15.87 -7.15 -7.77
N SER A 54 17.02 -7.82 -7.81
CA SER A 54 17.32 -8.86 -8.82
C SER A 54 16.50 -10.13 -8.68
N LEU A 55 15.86 -10.36 -7.52
CA LEU A 55 14.98 -11.51 -7.28
C LEU A 55 13.51 -11.21 -7.56
N ILE A 56 13.18 -9.99 -7.97
CA ILE A 56 11.80 -9.55 -8.18
C ILE A 56 11.46 -9.68 -9.67
N GLU A 57 10.58 -10.62 -9.99
CA GLU A 57 10.12 -10.86 -11.37
C GLU A 57 8.86 -10.05 -11.73
N GLN A 58 8.23 -9.39 -10.75
CA GLN A 58 7.03 -8.58 -10.95
C GLN A 58 7.35 -7.13 -11.35
N GLU A 59 6.42 -6.50 -12.07
CA GLU A 59 6.50 -5.07 -12.39
C GLU A 59 6.41 -4.22 -11.12
N PHE A 60 7.26 -3.20 -11.03
CA PHE A 60 7.23 -2.26 -9.93
C PHE A 60 6.08 -1.27 -10.10
N LEU A 61 5.28 -1.11 -9.06
CA LEU A 61 4.29 -0.03 -9.02
C LEU A 61 4.99 1.30 -8.73
N GLN A 62 4.36 2.41 -9.09
CA GLN A 62 4.89 3.73 -8.79
C GLN A 62 4.20 4.35 -7.58
N VAL A 63 4.99 4.80 -6.61
CA VAL A 63 4.47 5.61 -5.51
C VAL A 63 4.16 7.01 -6.03
N GLU A 64 2.93 7.47 -5.80
CA GLU A 64 2.52 8.79 -6.25
C GLU A 64 2.82 9.85 -5.19
N ARG A 65 2.43 9.58 -3.94
CA ARG A 65 2.62 10.50 -2.81
C ARG A 65 2.46 9.80 -1.46
N PHE A 66 2.85 10.50 -0.40
CA PHE A 66 2.43 10.15 0.95
C PHE A 66 0.91 10.26 1.09
N ALA A 67 0.33 9.35 1.87
CA ALA A 67 -1.08 9.43 2.22
C ALA A 67 -1.31 10.62 3.16
N THR A 68 -2.36 11.39 2.90
CA THR A 68 -2.82 12.42 3.83
C THR A 68 -3.63 11.80 4.94
N GLU A 69 -3.91 12.59 5.98
CA GLU A 69 -4.79 12.16 7.07
C GLU A 69 -6.20 11.79 6.55
N ASP A 70 -6.73 12.56 5.59
CA ASP A 70 -8.00 12.26 4.91
C ASP A 70 -7.99 10.90 4.20
N ASP A 71 -6.91 10.55 3.49
CA ASP A 71 -6.80 9.25 2.82
C ASP A 71 -6.87 8.10 3.84
N ILE A 72 -6.15 8.24 4.94
CA ILE A 72 -6.11 7.24 6.02
C ILE A 72 -7.47 7.14 6.71
N GLU A 73 -8.14 8.27 6.96
CA GLU A 73 -9.45 8.28 7.59
C GLU A 73 -10.51 7.63 6.70
N ASN A 74 -10.49 7.94 5.39
CA ASN A 74 -11.36 7.31 4.41
C ASN A 74 -11.15 5.79 4.34
N TRP A 75 -9.90 5.33 4.33
CA TRP A 75 -9.60 3.90 4.38
C TRP A 75 -10.13 3.23 5.66
N ARG A 76 -9.97 3.89 6.81
CA ARG A 76 -10.50 3.39 8.09
C ARG A 76 -12.04 3.33 8.09
N LYS A 77 -12.70 4.35 7.54
CA LYS A 77 -14.16 4.40 7.38
C LYS A 77 -14.65 3.26 6.49
N GLN A 78 -14.08 3.11 5.29
CA GLN A 78 -14.41 2.02 4.37
C GLN A 78 -14.20 0.64 4.98
N LYS A 79 -13.08 0.43 5.70
CA LYS A 79 -12.81 -0.84 6.39
C LYS A 79 -13.85 -1.15 7.48
N LYS A 80 -14.36 -0.13 8.18
CA LYS A 80 -15.40 -0.29 9.20
C LYS A 80 -16.76 -0.59 8.57
N GLU A 81 -17.11 0.06 7.47
CA GLU A 81 -18.35 -0.21 6.74
C GLU A 81 -18.35 -1.57 6.07
N ALA A 82 -17.25 -1.99 5.44
CA ALA A 82 -17.11 -3.31 4.86
C ALA A 82 -17.32 -4.43 5.91
N LYS A 83 -16.81 -4.23 7.14
CA LYS A 83 -17.08 -5.15 8.26
C LYS A 83 -18.56 -5.20 8.65
N LYS A 84 -19.28 -4.07 8.60
CA LYS A 84 -20.72 -4.04 8.89
C LYS A 84 -21.51 -4.76 7.80
N ILE A 85 -21.22 -4.51 6.53
CA ILE A 85 -21.91 -5.14 5.39
C ILE A 85 -21.74 -6.66 5.42
N LEU A 86 -20.52 -7.15 5.69
CA LEU A 86 -20.24 -8.58 5.80
C LEU A 86 -21.06 -9.25 6.91
N PHE A 87 -21.35 -8.53 8.00
CA PHE A 87 -22.16 -9.06 9.10
C PHE A 87 -23.64 -9.17 8.73
N VAL A 88 -24.17 -8.20 7.97
CA VAL A 88 -25.58 -8.20 7.53
C VAL A 88 -25.85 -9.32 6.52
N HIS A 89 -24.89 -9.61 5.63
CA HIS A 89 -25.03 -10.68 4.62
C HIS A 89 -24.88 -12.11 5.17
N LYS A 90 -24.33 -12.27 6.39
CA LYS A 90 -24.20 -13.59 7.05
C LYS A 90 -25.43 -14.01 7.86
N ILE A 91 -26.46 -13.17 7.93
CA ILE A 91 -27.66 -13.38 8.77
C ILE A 91 -28.89 -13.83 7.93
N TYR A 92 -28.75 -13.98 6.61
CA TYR A 92 -29.80 -14.52 5.74
C TYR A 92 -29.46 -15.90 5.20
#